data_AF-A0A7I8CU45-F1
#
_entry.id   AF-A0A7I8CU45-F1
#
_cell.length_a   1.000
_cell.length_b   1.000
_cell.length_c   1.000
_cell.angle_alpha   90.00
_cell.angle_beta   90.00
_cell.angle_gamma   90.00
#
_symmetry.space_group_name_H-M   'P 1'
#
loop_
_entity.id
_entity.type
_entity.pdbx_description
1 polymer ?
#
loop_
_entity_poly.entity_id
_entity_poly.type
_entity_poly.pdbx_seq_one_letter_code
_entity_poly.pdbx_strand_id
1 'polypeptide(L)'
;MIAQVPEQFIAAQKAGMDALFGFLNTAYPGFEKLVDLNIQAARASLFENQAVLSEAVSAKDSQSLLELQTRQNEATTEKAQAYWRHVNEIVTETSSQLLAQSQKQVSEYVRESQALADNLGKNAPLQSGTFAAFWSKGLEAMRDAGTAFQQQAMGTAKEAVEVVDRA
;
A
#
# COMPACT_ATOMS: atom_id res chain seq x y z
N MET A 1 9.75 -16.28 -44.07
CA MET A 1 10.35 -16.47 -42.73
C MET A 1 9.45 -15.80 -41.73
N ILE A 2 8.64 -16.58 -41.01
CA ILE A 2 7.86 -16.04 -39.87
C ILE A 2 8.88 -15.84 -38.77
N ALA A 3 9.08 -14.60 -38.33
CA ALA A 3 9.96 -14.30 -37.22
C ALA A 3 9.48 -15.12 -36.01
N GLN A 4 10.26 -16.13 -35.60
CA GLN A 4 10.10 -16.74 -34.29
C GLN A 4 10.34 -15.62 -33.29
N VAL A 5 9.25 -15.07 -32.73
CA VAL A 5 9.34 -14.35 -31.49
C VAL A 5 10.04 -15.32 -30.53
N PRO A 6 11.25 -15.00 -30.04
CA PRO A 6 11.99 -15.94 -29.21
C PRO A 6 11.09 -16.35 -28.04
N GLU A 7 10.96 -17.63 -27.71
CA GLU A 7 10.13 -18.08 -26.58
C GLU A 7 10.46 -17.32 -25.28
N GLN A 8 11.71 -16.88 -25.14
CA GLN A 8 12.18 -16.03 -24.05
C GLN A 8 11.48 -14.66 -24.00
N PHE A 9 11.10 -14.07 -25.13
CA PHE A 9 10.33 -12.83 -25.18
C PHE A 9 8.89 -13.03 -24.72
N ILE A 10 8.26 -14.14 -25.11
CA ILE A 10 6.91 -14.50 -24.66
C ILE A 10 6.93 -14.82 -23.15
N ALA A 11 7.94 -15.56 -22.68
CA ALA A 11 8.12 -15.87 -21.26
C ALA A 11 8.39 -14.61 -20.42
N ALA A 12 9.19 -13.67 -20.92
CA ALA A 12 9.44 -12.39 -20.26
C ALA A 12 8.18 -11.52 -20.16
N GLN A 13 7.35 -11.45 -21.22
CA GLN A 13 6.06 -10.75 -21.18
C GLN A 13 5.13 -11.38 -20.13
N LYS A 14 5.03 -12.71 -20.13
CA LYS A 14 4.20 -13.43 -19.15
C LYS A 14 4.65 -13.17 -17.73
N ALA A 15 5.96 -13.29 -17.44
CA ALA A 15 6.51 -13.01 -16.12
C ALA A 15 6.26 -11.57 -15.67
N GLY A 16 6.34 -10.59 -16.60
CA GLY A 16 6.00 -9.19 -16.31
C GLY A 16 4.53 -9.00 -15.95
N MET A 17 3.61 -9.69 -16.66
CA MET A 17 2.18 -9.68 -16.36
C MET A 17 1.87 -10.36 -15.02
N ASP A 18 2.48 -11.51 -14.74
CA ASP A 18 2.28 -12.23 -13.48
C ASP A 18 2.81 -11.41 -12.29
N ALA A 19 3.92 -10.70 -12.45
CA ALA A 19 4.44 -9.77 -11.45
C ALA A 19 3.50 -8.57 -11.23
N LEU A 20 2.93 -8.00 -12.31
CA LEU A 20 1.97 -6.90 -12.21
C LEU A 20 0.68 -7.33 -11.51
N PHE A 21 0.09 -8.47 -11.90
CA PHE A 21 -1.12 -8.98 -11.25
C PHE A 21 -0.86 -9.42 -9.81
N GLY A 22 0.32 -9.97 -9.50
CA GLY A 22 0.73 -10.26 -8.12
C GLY A 22 0.82 -8.99 -7.26
N PHE A 23 1.41 -7.92 -7.80
CA PHE A 23 1.43 -6.62 -7.16
C PHE A 23 0.00 -6.09 -6.91
N LEU A 24 -0.85 -6.05 -7.93
CA LEU A 24 -2.22 -5.55 -7.82
C LEU A 24 -3.04 -6.33 -6.81
N ASN A 25 -2.95 -7.67 -6.83
CA ASN A 25 -3.65 -8.53 -5.87
C ASN A 25 -3.21 -8.29 -4.42
N THR A 26 -1.97 -7.85 -4.21
CA THR A 26 -1.45 -7.57 -2.86
C THR A 26 -1.73 -6.13 -2.42
N ALA A 27 -1.66 -5.17 -3.35
CA ALA A 27 -1.89 -3.76 -3.07
C ALA A 27 -3.37 -3.41 -2.92
N TYR A 28 -4.27 -4.11 -3.62
CA TYR A 28 -5.71 -3.84 -3.62
C TYR A 28 -6.34 -3.92 -2.22
N PRO A 29 -6.10 -4.96 -1.39
CA PRO A 29 -6.59 -4.98 -0.01
C PRO A 29 -6.07 -3.81 0.84
N GLY A 30 -4.83 -3.36 0.59
CA GLY A 30 -4.28 -2.17 1.25
C GLY A 30 -5.04 -0.90 0.88
N PHE A 31 -5.38 -0.75 -0.41
CA PHE A 31 -6.22 0.35 -0.88
C PHE A 31 -7.64 0.29 -0.29
N GLU A 32 -8.27 -0.88 -0.26
CA GLU A 32 -9.59 -1.06 0.37
C GLU A 32 -9.58 -0.64 1.84
N LYS A 33 -8.56 -1.04 2.60
CA LYS A 33 -8.38 -0.63 4.00
C LYS A 33 -8.22 0.88 4.15
N LEU A 34 -7.50 1.54 3.25
CA LEU A 34 -7.38 3.00 3.27
C LEU A 34 -8.73 3.67 3.01
N VAL A 35 -9.47 3.23 2.00
CA VAL A 35 -10.81 3.77 1.69
C VAL A 35 -11.76 3.57 2.87
N ASP A 36 -11.77 2.38 3.46
CA ASP A 36 -12.60 2.08 4.63
C ASP A 36 -12.23 2.97 5.83
N LEU A 37 -10.93 3.15 6.11
CA LEU A 37 -10.45 4.06 7.16
C LEU A 37 -10.92 5.51 6.92
N ASN A 38 -10.87 6.00 5.69
CA ASN A 38 -11.38 7.33 5.31
C ASN A 38 -12.88 7.47 5.55
N ILE A 39 -13.66 6.45 5.16
CA ILE A 39 -15.11 6.42 5.38
C ILE A 39 -15.43 6.41 6.88
N GLN A 40 -14.69 5.63 7.67
CA GLN A 40 -14.86 5.59 9.13
C GLN A 40 -14.54 6.95 9.76
N ALA A 41 -13.44 7.58 9.37
CA ALA A 41 -13.06 8.91 9.84
C ALA A 41 -14.13 9.96 9.50
N ALA A 42 -14.61 9.99 8.25
CA ALA A 42 -15.66 10.91 7.83
C ALA A 42 -16.98 10.71 8.60
N ARG A 43 -17.39 9.44 8.82
CA ARG A 43 -18.59 9.15 9.63
C ARG A 43 -18.41 9.58 11.08
N ALA A 44 -17.24 9.33 11.68
CA ALA A 44 -16.94 9.74 13.04
C ALA A 44 -17.05 11.27 13.19
N SER A 45 -16.43 12.03 12.27
CA SER A 45 -16.51 13.50 12.27
C SER A 45 -17.94 14.02 12.17
N LEU A 46 -18.81 13.39 11.37
CA LEU A 46 -20.22 13.78 11.28
C LEU A 46 -20.98 13.60 12.59
N PHE A 47 -20.83 12.45 13.26
CA PHE A 47 -21.50 12.19 14.54
C PHE A 47 -20.95 13.07 15.66
N GLU A 48 -19.64 13.32 15.65
CA GLU A 48 -18.99 14.19 16.63
C GLU A 48 -19.43 15.64 16.47
N ASN A 49 -19.49 16.16 15.24
CA ASN A 49 -20.01 17.50 14.97
C ASN A 49 -21.46 17.65 15.41
N GLN A 50 -22.30 16.63 15.22
CA GLN A 50 -23.66 16.62 15.76
C GLN A 50 -23.68 16.70 17.30
N ALA A 51 -22.84 15.93 17.98
CA ALA A 51 -22.73 15.94 19.44
C ALA A 51 -22.24 17.30 19.96
N VAL A 52 -21.24 17.88 19.32
CA VAL A 52 -20.65 19.17 19.68
C VAL A 52 -21.63 20.30 19.49
N LEU A 53 -22.39 20.33 18.38
CA LEU A 53 -23.44 21.30 18.16
C LEU A 53 -24.55 21.19 19.23
N SER A 54 -24.94 19.96 19.57
CA SER A 54 -25.93 19.72 20.63
C SER A 54 -25.46 20.22 21.98
N GLU A 55 -24.19 19.97 22.33
CA GLU A 55 -23.59 20.40 23.59
C GLU A 55 -23.39 21.93 23.64
N ALA A 56 -22.95 22.53 22.53
CA ALA A 56 -22.76 23.97 22.40
C ALA A 56 -24.09 24.74 22.54
N VAL A 57 -25.19 24.26 21.93
CA VAL A 57 -26.51 24.89 22.06
C VAL A 57 -27.10 24.71 23.47
N SER A 58 -26.67 23.67 24.19
CA SER A 58 -27.11 23.40 25.57
C SER A 58 -26.23 24.08 26.62
N ALA A 59 -25.13 24.73 26.22
CA ALA A 59 -24.20 25.38 27.12
C ALA A 59 -24.87 26.58 27.82
N LYS A 60 -24.68 26.68 29.14
CA LYS A 60 -25.35 27.68 29.98
C LYS A 60 -24.54 28.95 30.16
N ASP A 61 -23.24 28.89 29.91
CA ASP A 61 -22.28 29.98 30.11
C ASP A 61 -21.08 29.85 29.16
N SER A 62 -20.30 30.92 29.07
CA SER A 62 -19.10 30.98 28.22
C SER A 62 -17.96 30.07 28.68
N GLN A 63 -17.92 29.70 29.97
CA GLN A 63 -16.88 28.81 30.50
C GLN A 63 -17.09 27.38 29.99
N SER A 64 -18.35 26.92 29.97
CA SER A 64 -18.75 25.63 29.41
C SER A 64 -18.35 25.49 27.93
N LEU A 65 -18.45 26.58 27.16
CA LEU A 65 -18.02 26.61 25.75
C LEU A 65 -16.49 26.54 25.59
N LEU A 66 -15.73 27.20 26.45
CA LEU A 66 -14.27 27.11 26.45
C LEU A 66 -13.79 25.70 26.80
N GLU A 67 -14.41 25.07 27.80
CA GLU A 67 -14.11 23.69 28.17
C GLU A 67 -14.45 22.71 27.03
N LEU A 68 -15.57 22.93 26.34
CA LEU A 68 -15.93 22.17 25.14
C LEU A 68 -14.89 22.34 24.03
N GLN A 69 -14.43 23.58 23.78
CA GLN A 69 -13.40 23.86 22.78
C GLN A 69 -12.06 23.20 23.12
N THR A 70 -11.64 23.21 24.39
CA THR A 70 -10.42 22.52 24.84
C THR A 70 -10.53 21.01 24.61
N ARG A 71 -11.64 20.38 25.04
CA ARG A 71 -11.87 18.93 24.80
C ARG A 71 -11.85 18.59 23.31
N GLN A 72 -12.43 19.44 22.48
CA GLN A 72 -12.43 19.24 21.04
C GLN A 72 -11.04 19.31 20.43
N ASN A 73 -10.22 20.27 20.84
CA ASN A 73 -8.84 20.38 20.35
C ASN A 73 -7.99 19.15 20.75
N GLU A 74 -8.15 18.67 21.98
CA GLU A 74 -7.50 17.44 22.47
C GLU A 74 -7.95 16.24 21.64
N ALA A 75 -9.27 16.06 21.48
CA ALA A 75 -9.84 14.94 20.73
C ALA A 75 -9.41 14.96 19.24
N THR A 76 -9.37 16.12 18.59
CA THR A 76 -8.90 16.25 17.21
C THR A 76 -7.43 15.84 17.07
N THR A 77 -6.58 16.23 18.02
CA THR A 77 -5.15 15.87 18.02
C THR A 77 -4.97 14.35 18.16
N GLU A 78 -5.68 13.71 19.09
CA GLU A 78 -5.64 12.26 19.29
C GLU A 78 -6.15 11.50 18.06
N LYS A 79 -7.24 11.98 17.44
CA LYS A 79 -7.80 11.38 16.22
C LYS A 79 -6.84 11.47 15.05
N ALA A 80 -6.21 12.63 14.83
CA ALA A 80 -5.23 12.82 13.77
C ALA A 80 -4.05 11.86 13.97
N GLN A 81 -3.53 11.73 15.19
CA GLN A 81 -2.45 10.78 15.49
C GLN A 81 -2.88 9.32 15.27
N ALA A 82 -4.08 8.94 15.73
CA ALA A 82 -4.62 7.60 15.54
C ALA A 82 -4.82 7.27 14.05
N TYR A 83 -5.38 8.21 13.29
CA TYR A 83 -5.55 8.08 11.84
C TYR A 83 -4.21 7.87 11.13
N TRP A 84 -3.20 8.70 11.43
CA TRP A 84 -1.86 8.55 10.87
C TRP A 84 -1.19 7.22 11.25
N ARG A 85 -1.38 6.75 12.48
CA ARG A 85 -0.91 5.43 12.91
C ARG A 85 -1.56 4.32 12.09
N HIS A 86 -2.88 4.37 11.88
CA HIS A 86 -3.59 3.38 11.06
C HIS A 86 -3.17 3.39 9.59
N VAL A 87 -2.95 4.58 9.01
CA VAL A 87 -2.38 4.69 7.65
C VAL A 87 -1.00 4.02 7.58
N ASN A 88 -0.13 4.27 8.55
CA ASN A 88 1.21 3.66 8.60
C ASN A 88 1.15 2.14 8.78
N GLU A 89 0.23 1.63 9.60
CA GLU A 89 -0.03 0.19 9.78
C GLU A 89 -0.42 -0.44 8.43
N ILE A 90 -1.38 0.14 7.71
CA ILE A 90 -1.84 -0.37 6.41
C ILE A 90 -0.71 -0.38 5.37
N VAL A 91 0.05 0.71 5.29
CA VAL A 91 1.18 0.82 4.35
C VAL A 91 2.26 -0.21 4.66
N THR A 92 2.60 -0.39 5.94
CA THR A 92 3.63 -1.32 6.39
C THR A 92 3.21 -2.77 6.16
N GLU A 93 1.96 -3.11 6.47
CA GLU A 93 1.39 -4.44 6.22
C GLU A 93 1.41 -4.77 4.72
N THR A 94 0.93 -3.85 3.88
CA THR A 94 0.89 -4.02 2.42
C THR A 94 2.30 -4.18 1.84
N SER A 95 3.24 -3.34 2.27
CA SER A 95 4.64 -3.41 1.81
C SER A 95 5.32 -4.71 2.23
N SER A 96 5.03 -5.20 3.44
CA SER A 96 5.55 -6.48 3.94
C SER A 96 5.01 -7.66 3.14
N GLN A 97 3.70 -7.66 2.81
CA GLN A 97 3.09 -8.69 1.99
C GLN A 97 3.67 -8.71 0.57
N LEU A 98 3.91 -7.53 -0.02
CA LEU A 98 4.56 -7.42 -1.33
C LEU A 98 5.95 -8.05 -1.31
N LEU A 99 6.78 -7.71 -0.31
CA LEU A 99 8.12 -8.27 -0.17
C LEU A 99 8.09 -9.80 0.00
N ALA A 100 7.13 -10.32 0.79
CA ALA A 100 6.98 -11.76 1.00
C ALA A 100 6.58 -12.50 -0.29
N GLN A 101 5.70 -11.92 -1.11
CA GLN A 101 5.34 -12.51 -2.42
C GLN A 101 6.52 -12.50 -3.38
N SER A 102 7.27 -11.40 -3.45
CA SER A 102 8.50 -11.33 -4.24
C SER A 102 9.49 -12.42 -3.82
N GLN A 103 9.70 -12.61 -2.51
CA GLN A 103 10.60 -13.62 -1.99
C GLN A 103 10.20 -15.05 -2.39
N LYS A 104 8.89 -15.36 -2.36
CA LYS A 104 8.37 -16.65 -2.84
C LYS A 104 8.62 -16.87 -4.33
N GLN A 105 8.34 -15.88 -5.17
CA GLN A 105 8.56 -15.99 -6.62
C GLN A 105 10.03 -16.21 -6.97
N VAL A 106 10.98 -15.54 -6.27
CA VAL A 106 12.42 -15.84 -6.48
C VAL A 106 12.72 -17.28 -6.14
N SER A 107 12.23 -17.73 -4.98
CA SER A 107 12.56 -19.05 -4.45
C SER A 107 12.03 -20.15 -5.36
N GLU A 108 10.83 -19.98 -5.90
CA GLU A 108 10.22 -20.91 -6.86
C GLU A 108 11.02 -20.94 -8.17
N TYR A 109 11.39 -19.78 -8.71
CA TYR A 109 12.15 -19.71 -9.96
C TYR A 109 13.59 -20.23 -9.84
N VAL A 110 14.26 -19.97 -8.71
CA VAL A 110 15.58 -20.56 -8.39
C VAL A 110 15.47 -22.07 -8.29
N ARG A 111 14.40 -22.59 -7.65
CA ARG A 111 14.17 -24.04 -7.54
C ARG A 111 13.88 -24.69 -8.90
N GLU A 112 13.07 -24.05 -9.73
CA GLU A 112 12.74 -24.53 -11.07
C GLU A 112 13.96 -24.51 -12.00
N SER A 113 14.78 -23.46 -11.94
CA SER A 113 16.02 -23.39 -12.72
C SER A 113 17.07 -24.40 -12.27
N GLN A 114 17.19 -24.68 -10.97
CA GLN A 114 18.02 -25.78 -10.45
C GLN A 114 17.50 -27.13 -10.93
N ALA A 115 16.20 -27.39 -10.83
CA ALA A 115 15.58 -28.63 -11.32
C ALA A 115 15.77 -28.80 -12.85
N LEU A 116 15.73 -27.72 -13.62
CA LEU A 116 16.01 -27.75 -15.06
C LEU A 116 17.50 -28.01 -15.35
N ALA A 117 18.42 -27.41 -14.57
CA ALA A 117 19.86 -27.63 -14.70
C ALA A 117 20.25 -29.08 -14.35
N ASP A 118 19.63 -29.65 -13.32
CA ASP A 118 19.82 -31.04 -12.91
C ASP A 118 19.25 -32.03 -13.94
N ASN A 119 18.13 -31.68 -14.61
CA ASN A 119 17.50 -32.52 -15.62
C ASN A 119 18.09 -32.40 -17.04
N LEU A 120 18.77 -31.30 -17.40
CA LEU A 120 19.29 -31.07 -18.76
C LEU A 120 20.82 -31.15 -18.89
N GLY A 121 21.55 -31.38 -17.79
CA GLY A 121 23.01 -31.45 -17.81
C GLY A 121 23.69 -30.08 -17.87
N LYS A 122 24.98 -30.06 -17.49
CA LYS A 122 25.80 -28.92 -16.99
C LYS A 122 25.92 -27.63 -17.84
N ASN A 123 25.16 -27.43 -18.91
CA ASN A 123 25.31 -26.30 -19.85
C ASN A 123 24.00 -25.53 -20.15
N ALA A 124 23.02 -25.50 -19.26
CA ALA A 124 21.85 -24.63 -19.44
C ALA A 124 22.24 -23.14 -19.26
N PRO A 125 21.76 -22.22 -20.13
CA PRO A 125 22.28 -20.86 -20.28
C PRO A 125 21.74 -19.91 -19.20
N LEU A 126 22.21 -20.05 -17.97
CA LEU A 126 22.17 -18.95 -17.01
C LEU A 126 23.47 -18.16 -17.17
N GLN A 127 23.55 -17.33 -18.21
CA GLN A 127 24.53 -16.24 -18.20
C GLN A 127 24.15 -15.31 -17.04
N SER A 128 24.82 -15.51 -15.91
CA SER A 128 24.58 -14.88 -14.61
C SER A 128 24.41 -13.36 -14.66
N GLY A 129 24.99 -12.69 -15.66
CA GLY A 129 24.86 -11.24 -15.86
C GLY A 129 23.47 -10.78 -16.30
N THR A 130 22.81 -11.48 -17.22
CA THR A 130 21.47 -11.10 -17.71
C THR A 130 20.39 -11.39 -16.66
N PHE A 131 20.55 -12.49 -15.91
CA PHE A 131 19.67 -12.85 -14.80
C PHE A 131 19.77 -11.84 -13.65
N ALA A 132 20.98 -11.49 -13.22
CA ALA A 132 21.18 -10.50 -12.16
C ALA A 132 20.62 -9.13 -12.55
N ALA A 133 20.77 -8.71 -13.82
CA ALA A 133 20.23 -7.45 -14.32
C ALA A 133 18.69 -7.45 -14.40
N PHE A 134 18.08 -8.53 -14.86
CA PHE A 134 16.62 -8.68 -14.86
C PHE A 134 16.05 -8.67 -13.44
N TRP A 135 16.70 -9.39 -12.53
CA TRP A 135 16.32 -9.45 -11.12
C TRP A 135 16.43 -8.08 -10.42
N SER A 136 17.55 -7.40 -10.61
CA SER A 136 17.78 -6.06 -10.05
C SER A 136 16.71 -5.08 -10.54
N LYS A 137 16.37 -5.11 -11.83
CA LYS A 137 15.30 -4.27 -12.39
C LYS A 137 13.91 -4.62 -11.84
N GLY A 138 13.62 -5.91 -11.64
CA GLY A 138 12.37 -6.35 -11.03
C GLY A 138 12.22 -5.85 -9.59
N LEU A 139 13.30 -5.97 -8.80
CA LEU A 139 13.33 -5.43 -7.43
C LEU A 139 13.23 -3.90 -7.39
N GLU A 140 13.91 -3.19 -8.29
CA GLU A 140 13.76 -1.73 -8.43
C GLU A 140 12.31 -1.36 -8.77
N ALA A 141 11.70 -2.00 -9.76
CA ALA A 141 10.31 -1.72 -10.14
C ALA A 141 9.32 -2.00 -9.00
N MET A 142 9.53 -3.07 -8.23
CA MET A 142 8.73 -3.35 -7.04
C MET A 142 8.93 -2.30 -5.94
N ARG A 143 10.17 -1.84 -5.73
CA ARG A 143 10.47 -0.79 -4.76
C ARG A 143 9.85 0.54 -5.17
N ASP A 144 9.91 0.89 -6.44
CA ASP A 144 9.32 2.11 -6.99
C ASP A 144 7.79 2.06 -6.90
N ALA A 145 7.18 0.90 -7.20
CA ALA A 145 5.75 0.69 -7.05
C ALA A 145 5.29 0.75 -5.58
N GLY A 146 6.06 0.17 -4.65
CA GLY A 146 5.80 0.28 -3.21
C GLY A 146 5.92 1.73 -2.72
N THR A 147 6.91 2.47 -3.21
CA THR A 147 7.09 3.89 -2.90
C THR A 147 5.94 4.73 -3.45
N ALA A 148 5.49 4.46 -4.67
CA ALA A 148 4.35 5.14 -5.27
C ALA A 148 3.05 4.86 -4.50
N PHE A 149 2.82 3.60 -4.08
CA PHE A 149 1.68 3.25 -3.22
C PHE A 149 1.75 4.00 -1.88
N GLN A 150 2.91 4.03 -1.24
CA GLN A 150 3.11 4.77 0.00
C GLN A 150 2.83 6.27 -0.17
N GLN A 151 3.34 6.89 -1.24
CA GLN A 151 3.09 8.30 -1.54
C GLN A 151 1.61 8.57 -1.78
N GLN A 152 0.93 7.71 -2.55
CA GLN A 152 -0.49 7.86 -2.82
C GLN A 152 -1.33 7.69 -1.55
N ALA A 153 -1.02 6.68 -0.74
CA ALA A 153 -1.67 6.44 0.55
C ALA A 153 -1.51 7.64 1.49
N MET A 154 -0.30 8.20 1.58
CA MET A 154 -0.03 9.40 2.37
C MET A 154 -0.74 10.64 1.81
N GLY A 155 -0.83 10.77 0.48
CA GLY A 155 -1.57 11.86 -0.18
C GLY A 155 -3.05 11.85 0.16
N THR A 156 -3.71 10.71 -0.06
CA THR A 156 -5.13 10.52 0.28
C THR A 156 -5.39 10.69 1.78
N ALA A 157 -4.45 10.24 2.63
CA ALA A 157 -4.52 10.47 4.06
C ALA A 157 -4.49 11.97 4.42
N LYS A 158 -3.61 12.76 3.80
CA LYS A 158 -3.55 14.21 4.01
C LYS A 158 -4.85 14.91 3.58
N GLU A 159 -5.35 14.59 2.40
CA GLU A 159 -6.58 15.19 1.88
C GLU A 159 -7.76 14.96 2.81
N ALA A 160 -7.88 13.75 3.36
CA ALA A 160 -8.95 13.43 4.29
C ALA A 160 -8.83 14.16 5.64
N VAL A 161 -7.61 14.28 6.18
CA VAL A 161 -7.37 15.09 7.39
C VAL A 161 -7.72 16.55 7.12
N GLU A 162 -7.34 17.10 5.96
CA GLU A 162 -7.70 18.48 5.60
C GLU A 162 -9.21 18.69 5.44
N VAL A 163 -9.95 17.71 4.92
CA VAL A 163 -11.41 17.78 4.83
C VAL A 163 -12.05 17.76 6.21
N VAL A 164 -11.50 16.96 7.14
CA VAL A 164 -11.96 16.94 8.54
C VAL A 164 -11.62 18.24 9.27
N ASP A 165 -10.43 18.80 9.07
CA ASP A 165 -10.00 20.06 9.70
C ASP A 165 -10.77 21.29 9.15
N ARG A 166 -11.29 21.22 7.93
CA ARG A 166 -12.03 22.30 7.27
C ARG A 166 -13.56 22.23 7.47
N ALA A 167 -14.08 21.13 8.04
CA ALA A 167 -15.52 20.92 8.27
C ALA A 167 -15.95 21.42 9.65
#